data_AF-A0AAV0TE52-F1
#
_entry.id   AF-A0AAV0TE52-F1
#
_cell.length_a   1.000
_cell.length_b   1.000
_cell.length_c   1.000
_cell.angle_alpha   90.00
_cell.angle_beta   90.00
_cell.angle_gamma   90.00
#
_symmetry.space_group_name_H-M   'P 1'
#
loop_
_entity.id
_entity.type
_entity.pdbx_description
1 polymer ?
#
loop_
_entity_poly.entity_id
_entity_poly.type
_entity_poly.pdbx_seq_one_letter_code
_entity_poly.pdbx_strand_id
1 'polypeptide(L)'
;MYGTRYLLDLLAAIPRSALLRVVWTPKPPTKPHPMTVHSQRVGDEQIKAYVKFSKHLRKILLPVFEDLQFRLAFRLLPVRSRFWFLQQSNPRIIYCIRDRCDAVETEQHLFFECSLATRLWEHFGNIMAPFVRSQLTWVMIATARKPVVRDEWKECEDIIGDVWHTLRTVTLHFIWSDRNRCLFDGRQPTPTTSATMVIFTTASAHFRHNLRRRYDDDESASLEKALIKMRKYPPFGDFATAHPAMFPVRHLQQ
;
A
#
# COMPACT_ATOMS: atom_id res chain seq x y z
N MET A 1 37.46 2.71 -26.95
CA MET A 1 36.44 2.84 -25.90
C MET A 1 36.16 4.34 -25.64
N TYR A 2 35.51 5.04 -26.58
CA TYR A 2 35.32 6.51 -26.57
C TYR A 2 33.89 6.96 -26.94
N GLY A 3 32.88 6.08 -26.82
CA GLY A 3 31.52 6.35 -27.33
C GLY A 3 30.54 6.94 -26.31
N THR A 4 30.77 6.80 -25.00
CA THR A 4 29.76 7.10 -23.97
C THR A 4 29.82 8.51 -23.40
N ARG A 5 30.98 9.21 -23.45
CA ARG A 5 31.09 10.61 -22.97
C ARG A 5 30.45 11.61 -23.93
N TYR A 6 30.68 11.45 -25.23
CA TYR A 6 30.11 12.35 -26.25
C TYR A 6 28.57 12.36 -26.27
N LEU A 7 27.93 11.22 -26.00
CA LEU A 7 26.46 11.12 -26.01
C LEU A 7 25.81 11.84 -24.82
N LEU A 8 26.47 11.86 -23.66
CA LEU A 8 26.00 12.56 -22.46
C LEU A 8 26.11 14.09 -22.62
N ASP A 9 27.21 14.57 -23.21
CA ASP A 9 27.43 16.00 -23.45
C ASP A 9 26.49 16.56 -24.53
N LEU A 10 26.20 15.78 -25.58
CA LEU A 10 25.21 16.13 -26.62
C LEU A 10 23.77 16.15 -26.08
N LEU A 11 23.40 15.21 -25.21
CA LEU A 11 22.06 15.19 -24.61
C LEU A 11 21.86 16.31 -23.58
N ALA A 12 22.91 16.75 -22.89
CA ALA A 12 22.85 17.87 -21.94
C ALA A 12 22.61 19.22 -22.64
N ALA A 13 23.05 19.36 -23.89
CA ALA A 13 22.92 20.60 -24.68
C ALA A 13 21.57 20.73 -25.43
N ILE A 14 20.79 19.66 -25.54
CA ILE A 14 19.51 19.68 -26.23
C ILE A 14 18.40 20.12 -25.25
N PRO A 15 17.66 21.20 -25.53
CA PRO A 15 16.52 21.59 -24.71
C PRO A 15 15.54 20.43 -24.55
N ARG A 16 15.01 20.21 -23.34
CA ARG A 16 14.12 19.07 -23.04
C ARG A 16 12.92 18.98 -24.00
N SER A 17 12.45 20.12 -24.50
CA SER A 17 11.40 20.25 -25.52
C SER A 17 11.82 19.75 -26.91
N ALA A 18 13.09 19.94 -27.30
CA ALA A 18 13.66 19.43 -28.53
C ALA A 18 14.02 17.94 -28.42
N LEU A 19 14.39 17.48 -27.22
CA LEU A 19 14.68 16.07 -26.94
C LEU A 19 13.47 15.18 -27.23
N LEU A 20 12.25 15.63 -26.89
CA LEU A 20 10.99 14.91 -27.20
C LEU A 20 10.69 14.79 -28.71
N ARG A 21 11.28 15.64 -29.55
CA ARG A 21 11.15 15.57 -31.02
C ARG A 21 12.17 14.63 -31.65
N VAL A 22 13.32 14.43 -31.01
CA VAL A 22 14.43 13.60 -31.49
C VAL A 22 14.31 12.16 -30.99
N VAL A 23 13.83 11.98 -29.77
CA VAL A 23 13.60 10.64 -29.19
C VAL A 23 12.34 10.07 -29.83
N TRP A 24 12.48 8.87 -30.39
CA TRP A 24 11.35 8.07 -30.91
C TRP A 24 10.15 8.13 -29.96
N THR A 25 9.03 8.69 -30.43
CA THR A 25 7.76 8.63 -29.70
C THR A 25 7.18 7.24 -29.88
N PRO A 26 7.01 6.45 -28.81
CA PRO A 26 6.42 5.13 -28.92
C PRO A 26 5.03 5.21 -29.54
N LYS A 27 4.71 4.25 -30.41
CA LYS A 27 3.31 4.03 -30.79
C LYS A 27 2.48 3.83 -29.52
N PRO A 28 1.25 4.38 -29.44
CA PRO A 28 0.39 4.17 -28.29
C PRO A 28 0.23 2.68 -27.99
N PRO A 29 0.20 2.27 -26.72
CA PRO A 29 0.02 0.88 -26.36
C PRO A 29 -1.34 0.38 -26.86
N THR A 30 -1.33 -0.77 -27.53
CA THR A 30 -2.56 -1.42 -28.05
C THR A 30 -3.28 -2.25 -26.98
N LYS A 31 -2.56 -2.63 -25.92
CA LYS A 31 -3.12 -3.38 -24.79
C LYS A 31 -3.62 -2.41 -23.72
N PRO A 32 -4.74 -2.75 -23.05
CA PRO A 32 -5.22 -1.95 -21.92
C PRO A 32 -4.16 -1.91 -20.81
N HIS A 33 -4.05 -0.77 -20.13
CA HIS A 33 -3.09 -0.60 -19.05
C HIS A 33 -3.38 -1.59 -17.89
N PRO A 34 -2.40 -2.24 -17.26
CA PRO A 34 -2.64 -3.28 -16.26
C PRO A 34 -3.60 -2.87 -15.12
N MET A 35 -3.56 -1.60 -14.70
CA MET A 35 -4.45 -1.08 -13.65
C MET A 35 -5.93 -1.05 -14.05
N THR A 36 -6.28 -1.05 -15.35
CA THR A 36 -7.69 -1.06 -15.80
C THR A 36 -8.39 -2.38 -15.51
N VAL A 37 -7.62 -3.44 -15.25
CA VAL A 37 -8.17 -4.75 -14.86
C VAL A 37 -8.80 -4.68 -13.46
N HIS A 38 -8.30 -3.82 -12.57
CA HIS A 38 -8.87 -3.66 -11.23
C HIS A 38 -10.22 -2.92 -11.27
N SER A 39 -10.43 -2.07 -12.26
CA SER A 39 -11.73 -1.43 -12.56
C SER A 39 -11.69 -0.72 -13.90
N GLN A 40 -12.77 -0.85 -14.67
CA GLN A 40 -13.00 -0.08 -15.90
C GLN A 40 -13.03 1.44 -15.66
N ARG A 41 -13.20 1.89 -14.40
CA ARG A 41 -13.17 3.31 -14.02
C ARG A 41 -11.77 3.90 -13.89
N VAL A 42 -10.71 3.09 -14.02
CA VAL A 42 -9.33 3.56 -14.01
C VAL A 42 -8.98 4.07 -15.42
N GLY A 43 -8.92 5.38 -15.58
CA GLY A 43 -8.45 6.03 -16.80
C GLY A 43 -7.03 6.59 -16.67
N ASP A 44 -6.59 7.30 -17.71
CA ASP A 44 -5.26 7.90 -17.79
C ASP A 44 -4.95 8.87 -16.65
N GLU A 45 -5.95 9.62 -16.17
CA GLU A 45 -5.79 10.52 -15.04
C GLU A 45 -5.48 9.78 -13.75
N GLN A 46 -6.19 8.66 -13.48
CA GLN A 46 -5.94 7.84 -12.30
C GLN A 46 -4.57 7.17 -12.37
N ILE A 47 -4.13 6.75 -13.56
CA ILE A 47 -2.78 6.19 -13.77
C ILE A 47 -1.72 7.27 -13.50
N LYS A 48 -1.87 8.48 -14.04
CA LYS A 48 -0.96 9.60 -13.78
C LYS A 48 -0.95 9.98 -12.30
N ALA A 49 -2.11 10.00 -11.66
CA ALA A 49 -2.25 10.27 -10.23
C ALA A 49 -1.51 9.21 -9.41
N TYR A 50 -1.63 7.93 -9.75
CA TYR A 50 -0.90 6.86 -9.10
C TYR A 50 0.61 7.09 -9.12
N VAL A 51 1.20 7.48 -10.25
CA VAL A 51 2.64 7.75 -10.35
C VAL A 51 3.08 8.89 -9.42
N LYS A 52 2.26 9.94 -9.30
CA LYS A 52 2.52 11.02 -8.33
C LYS A 52 2.44 10.50 -6.90
N PHE A 53 1.43 9.69 -6.59
CA PHE A 53 1.26 9.11 -5.25
C PHE A 53 2.35 8.11 -4.88
N SER A 54 2.78 7.24 -5.78
CA SER A 54 3.90 6.29 -5.56
C SER A 54 5.18 7.04 -5.15
N LYS A 55 5.47 8.19 -5.77
CA LYS A 55 6.61 9.04 -5.35
C LYS A 55 6.47 9.53 -3.92
N HIS A 56 5.26 9.87 -3.48
CA HIS A 56 4.99 10.29 -2.12
C HIS A 56 5.06 9.12 -1.13
N LEU A 57 4.52 7.94 -1.49
CA LEU A 57 4.60 6.72 -0.69
C LEU A 57 6.06 6.37 -0.35
N ARG A 58 6.98 6.49 -1.31
CA ARG A 58 8.42 6.26 -1.07
C ARG A 58 9.06 7.21 -0.06
N LYS A 59 8.43 8.35 0.23
CA LYS A 59 8.89 9.29 1.24
C LYS A 59 8.31 9.01 2.64
N ILE A 60 7.18 8.30 2.75
CA ILE A 60 6.55 7.97 4.05
C ILE A 60 6.76 6.50 4.47
N LEU A 61 7.14 5.62 3.54
CA LEU A 61 7.24 4.18 3.75
C LEU A 61 8.61 3.64 3.39
N LEU A 62 8.95 2.50 3.98
CA LEU A 62 10.12 1.74 3.55
C LEU A 62 9.87 1.19 2.13
N PRO A 63 10.92 1.07 1.30
CA PRO A 63 10.77 0.68 -0.11
C PRO A 63 9.98 -0.61 -0.34
N VAL A 64 10.09 -1.60 0.57
CA VAL A 64 9.39 -2.89 0.46
C VAL A 64 7.85 -2.76 0.46
N PHE A 65 7.29 -1.79 1.19
CA PHE A 65 5.84 -1.58 1.24
C PHE A 65 5.32 -0.89 -0.02
N GLU A 66 6.08 0.06 -0.55
CA GLU A 66 5.74 0.75 -1.80
C GLU A 66 5.88 -0.19 -3.00
N ASP A 67 6.94 -0.99 -3.04
CA ASP A 67 7.16 -2.00 -4.08
C ASP A 67 6.00 -3.01 -4.15
N LEU A 68 5.50 -3.48 -3.00
CA LEU A 68 4.33 -4.36 -2.99
C LEU A 68 3.08 -3.68 -3.55
N GLN A 69 2.82 -2.43 -3.16
CA GLN A 69 1.69 -1.66 -3.70
C GLN A 69 1.82 -1.45 -5.21
N PHE A 70 3.04 -1.21 -5.71
CA PHE A 70 3.35 -1.12 -7.13
C PHE A 70 3.04 -2.42 -7.86
N ARG A 71 3.57 -3.54 -7.36
CA ARG A 71 3.32 -4.85 -7.97
C ARG A 71 1.84 -5.22 -7.94
N LEU A 72 1.10 -4.82 -6.91
CA LEU A 72 -0.34 -5.03 -6.86
C LEU A 72 -1.07 -4.20 -7.94
N ALA A 73 -0.82 -2.90 -7.99
CA ALA A 73 -1.45 -1.99 -8.94
C ALA A 73 -1.20 -2.42 -10.41
N PHE A 74 0.03 -2.85 -10.71
CA PHE A 74 0.44 -3.25 -12.06
C PHE A 74 0.25 -4.74 -12.37
N ARG A 75 -0.40 -5.51 -11.47
CA ARG A 75 -0.61 -6.96 -11.62
C ARG A 75 0.69 -7.71 -11.90
N LEU A 76 1.69 -7.50 -11.05
CA LEU A 76 2.98 -8.17 -11.12
C LEU A 76 3.14 -9.25 -10.04
N LEU A 77 2.15 -9.40 -9.16
CA LEU A 77 2.20 -10.39 -8.09
C LEU A 77 1.93 -11.81 -8.60
N PRO A 78 2.73 -12.81 -8.20
CA PRO A 78 2.53 -14.21 -8.55
C PRO A 78 1.44 -14.86 -7.67
N VAL A 79 0.20 -14.38 -7.80
CA VAL A 79 -0.97 -15.02 -7.20
C VAL A 79 -1.27 -16.36 -7.89
N ARG A 80 -1.87 -17.30 -7.17
CA ARG A 80 -2.00 -18.69 -7.63
C ARG A 80 -2.83 -18.85 -8.91
N SER A 81 -3.81 -17.98 -9.15
CA SER A 81 -4.58 -17.95 -10.41
C SER A 81 -3.73 -17.82 -11.67
N ARG A 82 -2.50 -17.29 -11.58
CA ARG A 82 -1.58 -17.18 -12.72
C ARG A 82 -0.93 -18.49 -13.15
N PHE A 83 -0.97 -19.51 -12.30
CA PHE A 83 -0.35 -20.81 -12.51
C PHE A 83 -1.34 -21.85 -13.05
N TRP A 84 -2.39 -21.42 -13.75
CA TRP A 84 -3.42 -22.29 -14.32
C TRP A 84 -2.84 -23.39 -15.23
N PHE A 85 -1.75 -23.11 -15.93
CA PHE A 85 -1.06 -24.07 -16.79
C PHE A 85 -0.46 -25.27 -16.04
N LEU A 86 -0.32 -25.20 -14.71
CA LEU A 86 0.16 -26.30 -13.87
C LEU A 86 -0.97 -27.18 -13.30
N GLN A 87 -2.24 -26.89 -13.62
CA GLN A 87 -3.38 -27.61 -13.04
C GLN A 87 -3.40 -29.10 -13.39
N GLN A 88 -2.81 -29.51 -14.52
CA GLN A 88 -2.72 -30.93 -14.89
C GLN A 88 -1.89 -31.73 -13.87
N SER A 89 -0.77 -31.16 -13.41
CA SER A 89 0.12 -31.82 -12.43
C SER A 89 -0.29 -31.55 -10.99
N ASN A 90 -0.97 -30.42 -10.73
CA ASN A 90 -1.48 -30.06 -9.42
C ASN A 90 -2.85 -29.39 -9.56
N PRO A 91 -3.96 -30.15 -9.48
CA PRO A 91 -5.32 -29.61 -9.67
C PRO A 91 -5.67 -28.46 -8.72
N ARG A 92 -5.06 -28.43 -7.53
CA ARG A 92 -5.30 -27.41 -6.49
C ARG A 92 -4.38 -26.19 -6.62
N ILE A 93 -3.54 -26.10 -7.66
CA ILE A 93 -2.49 -25.08 -7.74
C ILE A 93 -3.00 -23.64 -7.83
N ILE A 94 -4.20 -23.42 -8.35
CA ILE A 94 -4.79 -22.07 -8.52
C ILE A 94 -5.62 -21.59 -7.34
N TYR A 95 -5.97 -22.49 -6.41
CA TYR A 95 -6.87 -22.22 -5.31
C TYR A 95 -6.16 -21.53 -4.15
N CYS A 96 -6.90 -20.80 -3.33
CA CYS A 96 -6.40 -20.14 -2.14
C CYS A 96 -5.69 -21.14 -1.22
N ILE A 97 -4.56 -20.72 -0.65
CA ILE A 97 -3.78 -21.56 0.28
C ILE A 97 -4.42 -21.64 1.68
N ARG A 98 -5.43 -20.80 1.97
CA ARG A 98 -6.06 -20.77 3.28
C ARG A 98 -6.91 -22.01 3.50
N ASP A 99 -6.81 -22.57 4.71
CA ASP A 99 -7.62 -23.71 5.09
C ASP A 99 -9.12 -23.40 4.91
N ARG A 100 -9.86 -24.38 4.36
CA ARG A 100 -11.29 -24.27 4.03
C ARG A 100 -11.67 -23.16 3.04
N CYS A 101 -10.73 -22.69 2.22
CA CYS A 101 -11.00 -21.73 1.16
C CYS A 101 -10.84 -22.35 -0.23
N ASP A 102 -11.96 -22.71 -0.86
CA ASP A 102 -11.99 -23.29 -2.21
C ASP A 102 -12.11 -22.25 -3.33
N ALA A 103 -11.84 -20.97 -3.04
CA ALA A 103 -11.83 -19.91 -4.04
C ALA A 103 -10.53 -19.91 -4.86
N VAL A 104 -10.60 -19.48 -6.12
CA VAL A 104 -9.40 -19.20 -6.93
C VAL A 104 -8.66 -17.99 -6.35
N GLU A 105 -7.35 -18.10 -6.13
CA GLU A 105 -6.54 -17.01 -5.56
C GLU A 105 -6.24 -15.96 -6.64
N THR A 106 -7.14 -14.99 -6.79
CA THR A 106 -6.89 -13.73 -7.52
C THR A 106 -6.25 -12.70 -6.59
N GLU A 107 -5.74 -11.60 -7.14
CA GLU A 107 -5.26 -10.48 -6.32
C GLU A 107 -6.40 -9.94 -5.42
N GLN A 108 -7.61 -9.78 -5.96
CA GLN A 108 -8.77 -9.31 -5.22
C GLN A 108 -9.18 -10.28 -4.12
N HIS A 109 -9.19 -11.59 -4.42
CA HIS A 109 -9.49 -12.60 -3.42
C HIS A 109 -8.49 -12.53 -2.26
N LEU A 110 -7.18 -12.61 -2.58
CA LEU A 110 -6.13 -12.63 -1.57
C LEU A 110 -6.13 -11.37 -0.69
N PHE A 111 -6.24 -10.20 -1.30
CA PHE A 111 -6.04 -8.93 -0.61
C PHE A 111 -7.32 -8.26 -0.14
N PHE A 112 -8.52 -8.75 -0.47
CA PHE A 112 -9.76 -8.04 -0.12
C PHE A 112 -10.90 -8.95 0.32
N GLU A 113 -11.09 -10.11 -0.30
CA GLU A 113 -12.30 -10.94 -0.08
C GLU A 113 -12.07 -12.15 0.83
N CYS A 114 -10.82 -12.63 0.91
CA CYS A 114 -10.47 -13.76 1.75
C CYS A 114 -10.71 -13.44 3.23
N SER A 115 -11.07 -14.44 4.03
CA SER A 115 -11.53 -14.30 5.42
C SER A 115 -10.61 -13.44 6.30
N LEU A 116 -9.29 -13.62 6.21
CA LEU A 116 -8.33 -12.79 6.93
C LEU A 116 -8.34 -11.34 6.43
N ALA A 117 -8.34 -11.14 5.11
CA ALA A 117 -8.32 -9.80 4.52
C ALA A 117 -9.58 -9.01 4.89
N THR A 118 -10.76 -9.61 4.76
CA THR A 118 -12.05 -9.00 5.12
C THR A 118 -12.03 -8.51 6.57
N ARG A 119 -11.64 -9.37 7.53
CA ARG A 119 -11.58 -9.00 8.95
C ARG A 119 -10.56 -7.89 9.23
N LEU A 120 -9.40 -7.92 8.58
CA LEU A 120 -8.41 -6.86 8.71
C LEU A 120 -8.93 -5.53 8.16
N TRP A 121 -9.65 -5.55 7.04
CA TRP A 121 -10.25 -4.35 6.47
C TRP A 121 -11.45 -3.84 7.25
N GLU A 122 -12.18 -4.68 7.98
CA GLU A 122 -13.18 -4.25 8.96
C GLU A 122 -12.52 -3.45 10.10
N HIS A 123 -11.45 -3.98 10.69
CA HIS A 123 -10.68 -3.24 11.71
C HIS A 123 -10.13 -1.91 11.15
N PHE A 124 -9.59 -1.93 9.93
CA PHE A 124 -9.07 -0.73 9.30
C PHE A 124 -10.17 0.28 8.92
N GLY A 125 -11.33 -0.19 8.48
CA GLY A 125 -12.48 0.66 8.22
C GLY A 125 -12.96 1.36 9.48
N ASN A 126 -13.06 0.61 10.60
CA ASN A 126 -13.50 1.16 11.88
C ASN A 126 -12.54 2.20 12.46
N ILE A 127 -11.22 1.95 12.40
CA ILE A 127 -10.23 2.93 12.86
C ILE A 127 -10.21 4.18 11.98
N MET A 128 -10.49 4.07 10.68
CA MET A 128 -10.49 5.20 9.75
C MET A 128 -11.83 5.94 9.64
N ALA A 129 -12.95 5.32 10.03
CA ALA A 129 -14.29 5.87 9.92
C ALA A 129 -14.46 7.31 10.45
N PRO A 130 -13.78 7.73 11.55
CA PRO A 130 -13.88 9.10 12.03
C PRO A 130 -13.25 10.17 11.12
N PHE A 131 -12.38 9.76 10.18
CA PHE A 131 -11.61 10.68 9.33
C PHE A 131 -12.12 10.71 7.89
N VAL A 132 -12.73 9.63 7.42
CA VAL A 132 -13.08 9.47 6.00
C VAL A 132 -14.58 9.22 5.79
N ARG A 133 -15.10 9.67 4.65
CA ARG A 133 -16.50 9.41 4.22
C ARG A 133 -16.62 8.15 3.37
N SER A 134 -15.54 7.76 2.69
CA SER A 134 -15.55 6.66 1.72
C SER A 134 -15.56 5.30 2.41
N GLN A 135 -16.45 4.41 1.97
CA GLN A 135 -16.32 2.98 2.26
C GLN A 135 -15.09 2.40 1.56
N LEU A 136 -14.42 1.44 2.20
CA LEU A 136 -13.30 0.73 1.59
C LEU A 136 -13.81 -0.09 0.40
N THR A 137 -13.12 0.02 -0.73
CA THR A 137 -13.41 -0.75 -1.94
C THR A 137 -12.13 -1.39 -2.46
N TRP A 138 -12.27 -2.48 -3.21
CA TRP A 138 -11.13 -3.14 -3.85
C TRP A 138 -10.27 -2.15 -4.65
N VAL A 139 -10.90 -1.28 -5.44
CA VAL A 139 -10.20 -0.28 -6.26
C VAL A 139 -9.33 0.63 -5.40
N MET A 140 -9.83 1.09 -4.25
CA MET A 140 -9.03 1.93 -3.34
C MET A 140 -7.79 1.22 -2.81
N ILE A 141 -7.89 -0.08 -2.58
CA ILE A 141 -6.79 -0.92 -2.11
C ILE A 141 -5.78 -1.18 -3.24
N ALA A 142 -6.26 -1.67 -4.38
CA ALA A 142 -5.43 -2.07 -5.51
C ALA A 142 -4.71 -0.89 -6.17
N THR A 143 -5.38 0.26 -6.32
CA THR A 143 -4.84 1.43 -7.04
C THR A 143 -4.33 2.53 -6.10
N ALA A 144 -4.13 2.21 -4.83
CA ALA A 144 -3.63 3.15 -3.84
C ALA A 144 -4.45 4.46 -3.68
N ARG A 145 -5.74 4.48 -4.02
CA ARG A 145 -6.55 5.73 -4.04
C ARG A 145 -6.61 6.40 -2.66
N LYS A 146 -6.53 7.74 -2.64
CA LYS A 146 -6.76 8.56 -1.43
C LYS A 146 -8.26 8.54 -1.08
N PRO A 147 -8.63 8.37 0.20
CA PRO A 147 -10.03 8.44 0.62
C PRO A 147 -10.50 9.89 0.63
N VAL A 148 -11.81 10.09 0.60
CA VAL A 148 -12.40 11.42 0.82
C VAL A 148 -12.41 11.70 2.31
N VAL A 149 -11.58 12.66 2.74
CA VAL A 149 -11.47 13.12 4.13
C VAL A 149 -12.71 13.95 4.49
N ARG A 150 -13.19 13.80 5.73
CA ARG A 150 -14.33 14.57 6.25
C ARG A 150 -13.91 16.02 6.53
N ASP A 151 -14.88 16.92 6.50
CA ASP A 151 -14.62 18.36 6.57
C ASP A 151 -13.92 18.76 7.88
N GLU A 152 -14.20 18.08 8.99
CA GLU A 152 -13.57 18.32 10.30
C GLU A 152 -12.06 18.02 10.33
N TRP A 153 -11.57 17.30 9.33
CA TRP A 153 -10.16 16.91 9.18
C TRP A 153 -9.52 17.47 7.91
N LYS A 154 -10.19 18.40 7.22
CA LYS A 154 -9.73 18.93 5.94
C LYS A 154 -8.41 19.69 6.06
N GLU A 155 -8.19 20.39 7.16
CA GLU A 155 -6.93 21.07 7.46
C GLU A 155 -5.77 20.08 7.61
N CYS A 156 -6.04 18.84 8.05
CA CYS A 156 -5.05 17.77 8.23
C CYS A 156 -5.08 16.75 7.08
N GLU A 157 -5.62 17.08 5.90
CA GLU A 157 -5.97 16.10 4.85
C GLU A 157 -4.78 15.24 4.41
N ASP A 158 -3.60 15.85 4.29
CA ASP A 158 -2.40 15.13 3.85
C ASP A 158 -1.89 14.17 4.92
N ILE A 159 -1.92 14.57 6.19
CA ILE A 159 -1.57 13.69 7.30
C ILE A 159 -2.56 12.53 7.45
N ILE A 160 -3.86 12.77 7.28
CA ILE A 160 -4.85 11.70 7.23
C ILE A 160 -4.61 10.77 6.02
N GLY A 161 -4.21 11.34 4.88
CA GLY A 161 -3.75 10.58 3.71
C GLY A 161 -2.57 9.67 4.04
N ASP A 162 -1.59 10.16 4.79
CA ASP A 162 -0.39 9.42 5.17
C ASP A 162 -0.69 8.31 6.18
N VAL A 163 -1.57 8.57 7.14
CA VAL A 163 -2.10 7.55 8.07
C VAL A 163 -2.81 6.45 7.30
N TRP A 164 -3.73 6.83 6.40
CA TRP A 164 -4.44 5.89 5.53
C TRP A 164 -3.46 5.04 4.72
N HIS A 165 -2.51 5.66 4.03
CA HIS A 165 -1.57 4.96 3.17
C HIS A 165 -0.67 4.03 3.97
N THR A 166 -0.19 4.46 5.12
CA THR A 166 0.65 3.65 6.00
C THR A 166 -0.06 2.39 6.45
N LEU A 167 -1.26 2.53 7.03
CA LEU A 167 -2.04 1.38 7.50
C LEU A 167 -2.38 0.44 6.34
N ARG A 168 -2.83 0.99 5.19
CA ARG A 168 -3.14 0.19 4.01
C ARG A 168 -1.95 -0.63 3.53
N THR A 169 -0.79 -0.01 3.32
CA THR A 169 0.37 -0.71 2.76
C THR A 169 0.96 -1.71 3.74
N VAL A 170 0.93 -1.42 5.04
CA VAL A 170 1.35 -2.37 6.08
C VAL A 170 0.42 -3.58 6.10
N THR A 171 -0.89 -3.39 6.01
CA THR A 171 -1.86 -4.49 5.93
C THR A 171 -1.66 -5.33 4.68
N LEU A 172 -1.46 -4.71 3.51
CA LEU A 172 -1.14 -5.42 2.27
C LEU A 172 0.13 -6.25 2.41
N HIS A 173 1.20 -5.67 2.96
CA HIS A 173 2.45 -6.37 3.18
C HIS A 173 2.29 -7.53 4.14
N PHE A 174 1.56 -7.35 5.23
CA PHE A 174 1.25 -8.43 6.15
C PHE A 174 0.52 -9.59 5.44
N ILE A 175 -0.55 -9.30 4.70
CA ILE A 175 -1.33 -10.33 3.98
C ILE A 175 -0.44 -11.11 3.00
N TRP A 176 0.39 -10.40 2.23
CA TRP A 176 1.30 -11.01 1.26
C TRP A 176 2.35 -11.90 1.93
N SER A 177 3.03 -11.38 2.96
CA SER A 177 4.04 -12.14 3.71
C SER A 177 3.43 -13.35 4.41
N ASP A 178 2.25 -13.20 5.00
CA ASP A 178 1.57 -14.28 5.69
C ASP A 178 1.16 -15.40 4.73
N ARG A 179 0.59 -15.03 3.57
CA ARG A 179 0.30 -15.98 2.49
C ARG A 179 1.56 -16.73 2.06
N ASN A 180 2.68 -16.04 1.88
CA ASN A 180 3.94 -16.68 1.46
C ASN A 180 4.48 -17.65 2.52
N ARG A 181 4.38 -17.32 3.80
CA ARG A 181 4.74 -18.26 4.87
C ARG A 181 3.84 -19.49 4.90
N CYS A 182 2.54 -19.33 4.66
CA CYS A 182 1.64 -20.49 4.53
C CYS A 182 2.02 -21.35 3.32
N LEU A 183 2.35 -20.71 2.19
CA LEU A 183 2.61 -21.42 0.94
C LEU A 183 3.98 -22.13 0.93
N PHE A 184 5.04 -21.46 1.35
CA PHE A 184 6.41 -21.94 1.19
C PHE A 184 6.98 -22.57 2.45
N ASP A 185 6.55 -22.12 3.63
CA ASP A 185 7.07 -22.60 4.92
C ASP A 185 6.10 -23.58 5.61
N GLY A 186 4.94 -23.84 5.00
CA GLY A 186 3.90 -24.70 5.59
C GLY A 186 3.30 -24.16 6.89
N ARG A 187 3.43 -22.86 7.17
CA ARG A 187 2.91 -22.26 8.40
C ARG A 187 1.39 -22.19 8.40
N GLN A 188 0.79 -22.31 9.58
CA GLN A 188 -0.63 -22.04 9.76
C GLN A 188 -0.95 -20.56 9.56
N PRO A 189 -2.14 -20.23 9.01
CA PRO A 189 -2.62 -18.85 8.91
C PRO A 189 -2.52 -18.08 10.23
N THR A 190 -1.97 -16.87 10.19
CA THR A 190 -1.93 -16.03 11.39
C THR A 190 -3.36 -15.61 11.80
N PRO A 191 -3.77 -15.82 13.07
CA PRO A 191 -5.06 -15.35 13.55
C PRO A 191 -5.22 -13.83 13.42
N THR A 192 -6.44 -13.34 13.19
CA THR A 192 -6.73 -11.92 12.97
C THR A 192 -6.18 -11.03 14.09
N THR A 193 -6.35 -11.40 15.36
CA THR A 193 -5.85 -10.61 16.50
C THR A 193 -4.34 -10.44 16.44
N SER A 194 -3.59 -11.52 16.22
CA SER A 194 -2.13 -11.47 16.08
C SER A 194 -1.69 -10.67 14.86
N ALA A 195 -2.41 -10.80 13.74
CA ALA A 195 -2.18 -10.01 12.53
C ALA A 195 -2.34 -8.50 12.80
N THR A 196 -3.42 -8.10 13.47
CA THR A 196 -3.67 -6.71 13.86
C THR A 196 -2.55 -6.14 14.73
N MET A 197 -2.03 -6.90 15.70
CA MET A 197 -0.91 -6.46 16.54
C MET A 197 0.37 -6.21 15.73
N VAL A 198 0.69 -7.10 14.78
CA VAL A 198 1.86 -6.93 13.90
C VAL A 198 1.68 -5.69 13.01
N ILE A 199 0.47 -5.49 12.46
CA ILE A 199 0.14 -4.34 11.63
C ILE A 199 0.29 -3.04 12.43
N PHE A 200 -0.30 -2.96 13.63
CA PHE A 200 -0.19 -1.76 14.48
C PHE A 200 1.24 -1.48 14.92
N THR A 201 2.01 -2.50 15.26
CA THR A 201 3.43 -2.35 15.61
C THR A 201 4.21 -1.77 14.43
N THR A 202 4.01 -2.31 13.23
CA THR A 202 4.71 -1.87 12.01
C THR A 202 4.28 -0.46 11.61
N ALA A 203 2.97 -0.17 11.62
CA ALA A 203 2.46 1.18 11.33
C ALA A 203 2.97 2.22 12.33
N SER A 204 3.03 1.90 13.62
CA SER A 204 3.58 2.79 14.65
C SER A 204 5.07 3.08 14.43
N ALA A 205 5.83 2.13 13.89
CA ALA A 205 7.22 2.38 13.50
C ALA A 205 7.33 3.41 12.35
N HIS A 206 6.43 3.36 11.36
CA HIS A 206 6.36 4.36 10.30
C HIS A 206 5.93 5.74 10.82
N PHE A 207 4.91 5.81 11.66
CA PHE A 207 4.47 7.07 12.27
C PHE A 207 5.62 7.74 13.03
N ARG A 208 6.32 6.99 13.87
CA ARG A 208 7.50 7.49 14.58
C ARG A 208 8.65 7.89 13.66
N HIS A 209 8.83 7.19 12.54
CA HIS A 209 9.85 7.56 11.56
C HIS A 209 9.53 8.92 10.94
N ASN A 210 8.27 9.13 10.52
CA ASN A 210 7.83 10.39 9.92
C ASN A 210 7.91 11.56 10.91
N LEU A 211 7.48 11.36 12.16
CA LEU A 211 7.64 12.35 13.24
C LEU A 211 9.11 12.74 13.48
N ARG A 212 10.07 11.82 13.30
CA ARG A 212 11.50 12.10 13.53
C ARG A 212 12.20 12.79 12.38
N ARG A 213 11.75 12.57 11.15
CA ARG A 213 12.57 12.81 9.94
C ARG A 213 11.90 13.65 8.89
N ARG A 214 10.58 13.82 8.98
CA ARG A 214 9.79 14.37 7.88
C ARG A 214 8.88 15.50 8.33
N TYR A 215 8.09 15.26 9.37
CA TYR A 215 7.05 16.19 9.74
C TYR A 215 7.63 17.40 10.46
N ASP A 216 7.14 18.58 10.08
CA ASP A 216 7.30 19.79 10.87
C ASP A 216 6.38 19.78 12.12
N ASP A 217 6.39 20.86 12.89
CA ASP A 217 5.63 20.94 14.15
C ASP A 217 4.11 20.87 13.91
N ASP A 218 3.61 21.49 12.85
CA ASP A 218 2.18 21.51 12.50
C ASP A 218 1.70 20.15 11.98
N GLU A 219 2.50 19.51 11.13
CA GLU A 219 2.28 18.15 10.64
C GLU A 219 2.34 17.12 11.78
N SER A 220 3.26 17.32 12.74
CA SER A 220 3.38 16.48 13.94
C SER A 220 2.16 16.63 14.85
N ALA A 221 1.71 17.86 15.12
CA ALA A 221 0.50 18.12 15.89
C ALA A 221 -0.75 17.50 15.22
N SER A 222 -0.83 17.59 13.89
CA SER A 222 -1.88 16.96 13.10
C SER A 222 -1.89 15.44 13.23
N LEU A 223 -0.70 14.81 13.21
CA LEU A 223 -0.59 13.36 13.40
C LEU A 223 -0.98 12.96 14.82
N GLU A 224 -0.52 13.69 15.83
CA GLU A 224 -0.88 13.43 17.23
C GLU A 224 -2.39 13.53 17.45
N LYS A 225 -3.04 14.56 16.89
CA LYS A 225 -4.50 14.72 16.89
C LYS A 225 -5.19 13.51 16.26
N ALA A 226 -4.68 13.01 15.12
CA ALA A 226 -5.20 11.81 14.49
C ALA A 226 -5.01 10.56 15.37
N LEU A 227 -3.82 10.36 15.95
CA LEU A 227 -3.53 9.23 16.85
C LEU A 227 -4.41 9.23 18.10
N ILE A 228 -4.66 10.40 18.71
CA ILE A 228 -5.59 10.54 19.84
C ILE A 228 -6.99 10.08 19.43
N LYS A 229 -7.45 10.47 18.24
CA LYS A 229 -8.76 10.04 17.74
C LYS A 229 -8.79 8.54 17.44
N MET A 230 -7.73 7.98 16.85
CA MET A 230 -7.59 6.55 16.58
C MET A 230 -7.63 5.71 17.88
N ARG A 231 -7.05 6.20 18.99
CA ARG A 231 -7.09 5.52 20.30
C ARG A 231 -8.50 5.35 20.87
N LYS A 232 -9.50 6.07 20.35
CA LYS A 232 -10.90 5.85 20.72
C LYS A 232 -11.48 4.55 20.11
N TYR A 233 -10.81 3.95 19.13
CA TYR A 233 -11.16 2.63 18.61
C TYR A 233 -10.53 1.55 19.50
N PRO A 234 -11.32 0.71 20.20
CA PRO A 234 -10.81 -0.13 21.29
C PRO A 234 -9.60 -1.00 20.92
N PRO A 235 -9.57 -1.76 19.80
CA PRO A 235 -8.40 -2.57 19.45
C PRO A 235 -7.10 -1.78 19.31
N PHE A 236 -7.17 -0.53 18.84
CA PHE A 236 -5.99 0.33 18.71
C PHE A 236 -5.67 1.05 20.03
N GLY A 237 -6.69 1.47 20.78
CA GLY A 237 -6.54 2.05 22.12
C GLY A 237 -5.91 1.08 23.11
N ASP A 238 -6.38 -0.17 23.14
CA ASP A 238 -5.84 -1.24 23.98
C ASP A 238 -4.38 -1.54 23.60
N PHE A 239 -4.09 -1.67 22.30
CA PHE A 239 -2.72 -1.81 21.80
C PHE A 239 -1.83 -0.64 22.25
N ALA A 240 -2.29 0.60 22.10
CA ALA A 240 -1.51 1.77 22.47
C ALA A 240 -1.27 1.88 23.98
N THR A 241 -2.23 1.42 24.78
CA THR A 241 -2.14 1.39 26.24
C THR A 241 -1.19 0.30 26.72
N ALA A 242 -1.24 -0.89 26.09
CA ALA A 242 -0.31 -1.99 26.38
C ALA A 242 1.13 -1.72 25.90
N HIS A 243 1.30 -0.87 24.88
CA HIS A 243 2.59 -0.57 24.26
C HIS A 243 2.87 0.94 24.16
N PRO A 244 2.93 1.68 25.28
CA PRO A 244 3.04 3.14 25.27
C PRO A 244 4.32 3.63 24.57
N ALA A 245 5.39 2.83 24.59
CA ALA A 245 6.66 3.12 23.93
C ALA A 245 6.60 3.14 22.38
N MET A 246 5.50 2.71 21.76
CA MET A 246 5.39 2.59 20.30
C MET A 246 5.04 3.90 19.58
N PHE A 247 4.59 4.93 20.31
CA PHE A 247 4.14 6.20 19.74
C PHE A 247 5.06 7.41 19.97
N PRO A 248 5.72 7.59 21.12
CA PRO A 248 6.55 8.77 21.33
C PRO A 248 7.83 8.73 20.48
N VAL A 249 8.28 9.91 20.05
CA VAL A 249 9.63 10.11 19.54
C VAL A 249 10.57 10.12 20.74
N ARG A 250 11.39 9.06 20.88
CA ARG A 250 12.51 9.10 21.82
C ARG A 250 13.56 10.03 21.24
N HIS A 251 13.76 11.20 21.84
CA HIS A 251 14.99 11.93 21.65
C HIS A 251 16.10 11.08 22.26
N LEU A 252 17.16 10.79 21.49
CA LEU A 252 18.41 10.36 22.09
C LEU A 252 18.83 11.53 22.97
N GLN A 253 18.83 11.34 24.29
CA GLN A 253 19.56 12.24 25.19
C GLN A 253 20.97 12.34 24.61
N GLN A 254 21.35 13.54 24.20
CA GLN A 254 22.74 13.86 23.87
C GLN A 254 23.57 13.78 25.14
#